data_AF-A0AAQ0A7D3-F1
#
_entry.id   AF-A0AAQ0A7D3-F1
#
_cell.length_a   1.000
_cell.length_b   1.000
_cell.length_c   1.000
_cell.angle_alpha   90.00
_cell.angle_beta   90.00
_cell.angle_gamma   90.00
#
_symmetry.space_group_name_H-M   'P 1'
#
loop_
_entity.id
_entity.type
_entity.pdbx_description
1 polymer ?
#
loop_
_entity_poly.entity_id
_entity_poly.type
_entity_poly.pdbx_seq_one_letter_code
_entity_poly.pdbx_strand_id
1 'polypeptide(L)' 'MKNAYVVFSDYCDAGQEFFETYEEAQKEFANRIDDPSCNSVDTYLCSVMVYQPGK' A
#
# COMPACT_ATOMS: atom_id res chain seq x y z
N MET A 1 2.58 3.25 19.29
CA MET A 1 1.98 2.77 18.01
C MET A 1 2.55 3.63 16.90
N LYS A 2 3.21 3.04 15.90
CA LYS A 2 3.70 3.76 14.72
C LYS A 2 2.61 3.63 13.64
N ASN A 3 2.23 4.76 13.05
CA ASN A 3 1.38 4.73 11.86
C ASN A 3 2.25 4.29 10.69
N ALA A 4 1.75 3.37 9.88
CA ALA A 4 2.33 3.03 8.59
C ALA A 4 1.23 3.10 7.53
N TYR A 5 1.63 3.04 6.27
CA TYR A 5 0.72 3.02 5.13
C TYR A 5 0.98 1.76 4.32
N VAL A 6 -0.05 1.23 3.68
CA VAL A 6 0.07 0.06 2.80
C VAL A 6 -0.62 0.35 1.48
N VAL A 7 0.04 -0.02 0.38
CA VAL A 7 -0.56 -0.09 -0.95
C VAL A 7 -0.67 -1.55 -1.36
N PHE A 8 -1.86 -1.99 -1.71
CA PHE A 8 -2.08 -3.36 -2.19
C PHE A 8 -3.11 -3.40 -3.31
N SER A 9 -3.02 -4.44 -4.13
CA SER A 9 -3.90 -4.68 -5.27
C SER A 9 -4.71 -5.96 -5.04
N ASP A 10 -6.01 -5.93 -5.28
CA ASP A 10 -6.93 -7.06 -5.02
C ASP A 10 -6.93 -8.07 -6.19
N TYR A 11 -5.83 -8.83 -6.33
CA TYR A 11 -5.71 -9.93 -7.31
C TYR A 11 -5.00 -11.13 -6.70
N CYS A 12 -5.12 -12.30 -7.34
CA CYS A 12 -4.69 -13.60 -6.79
C CYS A 12 -3.22 -13.68 -6.31
N ASP A 13 -2.34 -12.79 -6.79
CA ASP A 13 -0.99 -12.53 -6.25
C ASP A 13 -0.86 -11.04 -5.83
N ALA A 14 -1.67 -10.64 -4.87
CA ALA A 14 -1.77 -9.28 -4.34
C ALA A 14 -0.45 -8.81 -3.74
N GLY A 15 0.33 -8.06 -4.52
CA GLY A 15 1.50 -7.36 -4.00
C GLY A 15 1.08 -6.31 -2.97
N GLN A 16 1.52 -6.48 -1.73
CA GLN A 16 1.38 -5.47 -0.67
C GLN A 16 2.74 -4.83 -0.40
N GLU A 17 2.76 -3.51 -0.26
CA GLU A 17 3.96 -2.75 0.06
C GLU A 17 3.69 -1.76 1.19
N PHE A 18 4.59 -1.75 2.19
CA PHE A 18 4.45 -0.94 3.39
C PHE A 18 5.37 0.28 3.34
N PHE A 19 4.85 1.42 3.75
CA PHE A 19 5.53 2.71 3.75
C PHE A 19 5.46 3.37 5.13
N GLU A 20 6.51 4.11 5.49
CA GLU A 20 6.51 4.85 6.75
C GLU A 20 5.77 6.19 6.64
N THR A 21 5.72 6.76 5.43
CA THR A 21 5.10 8.05 5.17
C THR A 21 3.93 7.92 4.20
N TYR A 22 2.97 8.84 4.34
CA TYR A 22 1.83 8.92 3.42
C TYR A 22 2.27 9.30 2.01
N GLU A 23 3.26 10.19 1.90
CA GLU A 23 3.75 10.70 0.61
C GLU A 23 4.34 9.59 -0.26
N GLU A 24 5.16 8.70 0.32
CA GLU A 24 5.70 7.54 -0.39
C GLU A 24 4.59 6.58 -0.82
N ALA A 25 3.63 6.31 0.06
CA ALA A 25 2.50 5.44 -0.24
C ALA A 25 1.57 6.03 -1.32
N GLN A 26 1.35 7.34 -1.29
CA GLN A 26 0.56 8.05 -2.30
C GLN A 26 1.22 7.99 -3.68
N LYS A 27 2.56 8.13 -3.72
CA LYS A 27 3.32 7.99 -4.97
C LYS A 27 3.18 6.58 -5.55
N GLU A 28 3.30 5.55 -4.72
CA GLU A 28 3.15 4.17 -5.18
C GLU A 28 1.72 3.86 -5.64
N PHE A 29 0.72 4.34 -4.90
CA PHE A 29 -0.68 4.23 -5.31
C PHE A 29 -0.91 4.85 -6.69
N ALA A 30 -0.42 6.07 -6.92
CA ALA A 30 -0.53 6.75 -8.21
C ALA A 30 0.14 5.94 -9.33
N ASN A 31 1.34 5.39 -9.09
CA ASN A 31 2.02 4.54 -10.07
C ASN A 31 1.17 3.32 -10.47
N ARG A 32 0.56 2.62 -9.51
CA ARG A 32 -0.22 1.40 -9.78
C ARG A 32 -1.54 1.64 -10.51
N ILE A 33 -2.22 2.76 -10.24
CA ILE A 33 -3.47 3.09 -10.94
C ILE A 33 -3.22 3.60 -12.37
N ASP A 34 -2.06 4.20 -12.62
CA ASP A 34 -1.67 4.70 -13.94
C ASP A 34 -0.95 3.64 -14.79
N ASP A 35 -0.40 2.59 -14.18
CA ASP A 35 0.27 1.49 -14.88
C ASP A 35 -0.75 0.58 -15.59
N PRO A 36 -0.76 0.51 -16.94
CA PRO A 36 -1.68 -0.34 -17.69
C PRO A 36 -1.56 -1.84 -17.39
N SER A 37 -0.45 -2.29 -16.82
CA SER A 37 -0.25 -3.68 -16.39
C SER A 37 -0.90 -3.98 -15.03
N CYS A 38 -1.16 -2.94 -14.21
CA CYS A 38 -1.75 -3.03 -12.88
C CYS A 38 -3.20 -2.50 -12.83
N ASN A 39 -3.62 -1.66 -13.79
CA ASN A 39 -4.93 -0.99 -13.77
C ASN A 39 -6.16 -1.88 -14.01
N SER A 40 -5.96 -3.17 -14.33
CA SER A 40 -7.03 -4.16 -14.43
C SER A 40 -7.47 -4.70 -13.06
N VAL A 41 -6.79 -4.27 -11.99
CA VAL A 41 -6.98 -4.70 -10.60
C VAL A 41 -7.22 -3.48 -9.71
N ASP A 42 -8.21 -3.58 -8.82
CA ASP A 42 -8.45 -2.54 -7.83
C ASP A 42 -7.23 -2.38 -6.90
N THR A 43 -6.75 -1.15 -6.76
CA THR A 43 -5.63 -0.80 -5.87
C THR A 43 -6.13 0.05 -4.72
N TYR A 44 -5.58 -0.16 -3.53
CA TYR A 44 -6.00 0.50 -2.29
C TYR A 44 -4.81 1.14 -1.57
N LEU A 45 -5.02 2.34 -1.03
CA LEU A 45 -4.10 3.01 -0.11
C LEU A 45 -4.73 3.04 1.29
N CYS A 46 -4.07 2.43 2.27
CA CYS A 46 -4.59 2.30 3.63
C CYS A 46 -3.60 2.85 4.66
N SER A 47 -4.10 3.47 5.71
CA SER A 47 -3.33 3.70 6.94
C SER A 47 -3.52 2.51 7.88
N VAL A 48 -2.42 2.02 8.44
CA VAL A 48 -2.42 0.85 9.33
C VAL A 48 -1.74 1.18 10.65
N MET A 49 -2.28 0.61 11.72
CA MET A 49 -1.64 0.62 13.03
C MET A 49 -0.69 -0.56 13.13
N VAL A 50 0.62 -0.28 13.22
CA VAL A 50 1.60 -1.35 13.41
C VAL A 50 1.66 -1.71 14.89
N TYR A 51 1.17 -2.90 15.23
CA TYR A 51 1.39 -3.49 16.55
C TYR A 51 2.80 -4.10 16.59
N GLN A 52 3.62 -3.62 17.53
CA GLN A 52 4.95 -4.19 17.80
C GLN A 52 4.92 -4.83 19.20
N PRO A 53 4.68 -6.14 19.32
CA PRO A 53 4.82 -6.80 20.61
C PRO A 53 6.30 -6.89 21.00
N GLY A 54 6.65 -6.40 22.20
CA GLY A 54 7.96 -6.65 22.82
C GLY A 54 9.06 -5.60 22.61
N LYS A 55 8.71 -4.37 22.22
CA LYS A 55 9.56 -3.18 22.46
C LYS A 55 8.99 -2.32 23.57
#